data_AF-A0AAE5HUC0-F1
#
_entry.id   AF-A0AAE5HUC0-F1
#
_cell.length_a   1.000
_cell.length_b   1.000
_cell.length_c   1.000
_cell.angle_alpha   90.00
_cell.angle_beta   90.00
_cell.angle_gamma   90.00
#
_symmetry.space_group_name_H-M   'P 1'
#
loop_
_entity.id
_entity.type
_entity.pdbx_description
1 polymer ?
#
loop_
_entity_poly.entity_id
_entity_poly.type
_entity_poly.pdbx_seq_one_letter_code
_entity_poly.pdbx_strand_id
1 'polypeptide(L)' 'MTAGSIVTYSIVGLLLIAAMIILFIETKKTKQVRNQKMTIIALLLTTASTLIIFIFSLIQSLS' A
#
# COMPACT_ATOMS: atom_id res chain seq x y z
N MET A 1 -13.52 -13.64 12.08
CA MET A 1 -12.52 -12.56 11.92
C MET A 1 -12.60 -11.67 13.14
N THR A 2 -11.50 -11.45 13.86
CA THR A 2 -11.51 -10.54 15.02
C THR A 2 -11.70 -9.10 14.56
N ALA A 3 -12.30 -8.25 15.40
CA ALA A 3 -12.51 -6.84 15.09
C ALA A 3 -11.20 -6.13 14.71
N GLY A 4 -10.08 -6.54 15.32
CA GLY A 4 -8.74 -6.06 14.98
C GLY A 4 -8.33 -6.34 13.54
N SER A 5 -8.66 -7.51 12.96
CA SER A 5 -8.36 -7.83 11.57
C SER A 5 -9.07 -6.90 10.59
N ILE A 6 -10.35 -6.61 10.85
CA ILE A 6 -11.17 -5.76 9.99
C ILE A 6 -10.58 -4.34 9.93
N VAL A 7 -10.15 -3.81 11.08
CA VAL A 7 -9.52 -2.48 11.17
C VAL A 7 -8.19 -2.47 10.42
N THR A 8 -7.32 -3.46 10.63
CA THR A 8 -6.02 -3.56 9.94
C THR A 8 -6.18 -3.61 8.42
N TYR A 9 -7.06 -4.47 7.91
CA TYR A 9 -7.29 -4.57 6.47
C TYR A 9 -7.94 -3.31 5.88
N SER A 10 -8.79 -2.60 6.65
CA SER A 10 -9.38 -1.34 6.21
C SER A 10 -8.33 -0.24 6.04
N ILE A 11 -7.42 -0.10 7.01
CA ILE A 11 -6.31 0.88 6.96
C ILE A 11 -5.37 0.56 5.79
N VAL A 12 -5.00 -0.71 5.65
CA VAL A 12 -4.15 -1.17 4.55
C VAL A 12 -4.83 -0.95 3.19
N GLY A 13 -6.13 -1.21 3.09
CA GLY A 13 -6.91 -0.94 1.88
C GLY A 13 -6.85 0.52 1.46
N LEU A 14 -7.01 1.45 2.40
CA LEU A 14 -6.91 2.89 2.13
C LEU A 14 -5.50 3.30 1.66
N LEU A 15 -4.45 2.74 2.28
CA LEU A 15 -3.06 2.99 1.87
C LEU A 15 -2.79 2.51 0.43
N LEU A 16 -3.28 1.32 0.07
CA LEU A 16 -3.12 0.75 -1.27
C LEU A 16 -3.91 1.54 -2.32
N ILE A 17 -5.12 2.01 -1.99
CA ILE A 17 -5.91 2.88 -2.88
C ILE A 17 -5.14 4.19 -3.16
N ALA A 18 -4.56 4.81 -2.13
CA ALA A 18 -3.76 6.02 -2.31
C ALA A 18 -2.53 5.77 -3.22
N ALA A 19 -1.80 4.67 -2.99
CA ALA A 19 -0.68 4.28 -3.84
C ALA A 19 -1.10 4.02 -5.30
N MET A 20 -2.22 3.34 -5.50
CA MET A 20 -2.78 3.05 -6.82
C MET A 20 -3.13 4.34 -7.58
N ILE A 21 -3.78 5.31 -6.93
CA ILE A 21 -4.13 6.59 -7.54
C ILE A 21 -2.86 7.34 -7.99
N ILE A 22 -1.84 7.40 -7.14
CA ILE A 22 -0.57 8.06 -7.47
C ILE A 22 0.11 7.39 -8.66
N LEU A 23 0.22 6.05 -8.66
CA LEU A 23 0.81 5.31 -9.76
C LEU A 23 0.00 5.45 -11.05
N PHE A 24 -1.33 5.44 -10.97
CA PHE A 24 -2.20 5.61 -12.13
C PHE A 24 -2.01 6.98 -12.79
N ILE A 25 -1.91 8.05 -11.99
CA ILE A 25 -1.64 9.40 -12.50
C ILE A 25 -0.25 9.46 -13.14
N GLU A 26 0.78 8.92 -12.48
CA GLU A 26 2.16 8.97 -12.97
C GLU A 26 2.42 8.06 -14.18
N THR A 27 1.70 6.95 -14.31
CA THR A 27 1.84 6.04 -15.47
C THR A 27 1.15 6.56 -16.73
N LYS A 28 0.16 7.45 -16.59
CA LYS A 28 -0.45 8.18 -17.72
C LYS A 28 0.46 9.27 -18.29
N LYS A 29 1.46 9.73 -17.54
CA LYS A 29 2.43 10.71 -18.01
C LYS A 29 3.44 10.04 -18.94
N THR A 30 3.88 10.76 -19.96
CA THR A 30 5.01 10.29 -20.80
C THR A 30 6.28 10.18 -19.96
N LYS A 31 7.17 9.23 -20.29
CA LYS A 31 8.36 8.90 -19.48
C LYS A 31 9.23 10.12 -19.13
N GLN A 32 9.26 11.14 -19.98
CA GLN A 32 10.07 12.35 -19.78
C GLN A 32 9.50 13.32 -18.73
N VAL A 33 8.18 13.29 -18.47
CA VAL A 33 7.50 14.16 -17.48
C VAL A 33 7.02 13.40 -16.25
N ARG A 34 7.27 12.09 -16.19
CA ARG A 34 6.93 11.27 -15.02
C ARG A 34 7.76 11.70 -13.82
N ASN A 35 7.08 12.00 -12.72
CA ASN A 35 7.75 12.33 -11.47
C ASN A 35 8.17 11.05 -10.75
N GLN A 36 9.45 10.70 -10.90
CA GLN A 36 10.02 9.50 -10.27
C GLN A 36 9.88 9.52 -8.75
N LYS A 37 9.95 10.70 -8.10
CA LYS A 37 9.78 10.81 -6.63
C LYS A 37 8.38 10.37 -6.19
N MET A 38 7.34 10.77 -6.91
CA MET A 38 5.96 10.35 -6.61
C MET A 38 5.75 8.85 -6.85
N THR A 39 6.38 8.30 -7.88
CA THR A 39 6.38 6.86 -8.15
C THR A 39 7.06 6.09 -7.00
N ILE A 40 8.21 6.57 -6.52
CA ILE A 40 8.93 5.97 -5.38
C ILE A 40 8.09 6.05 -4.10
N ILE A 41 7.42 7.17 -3.83
CA ILE A 41 6.53 7.30 -2.66
C ILE A 41 5.41 6.27 -2.71
N ALA A 42 4.77 6.08 -3.86
CA ALA A 42 3.72 5.08 -4.01
C ALA A 42 4.23 3.64 -3.85
N LEU A 43 5.44 3.36 -4.34
CA LEU A 43 6.10 2.07 -4.11
C LEU A 43 6.41 1.85 -2.63
N LEU A 44 6.91 2.86 -1.91
CA LEU A 44 7.17 2.78 -0.48
C LEU A 44 5.87 2.55 0.32
N LEU A 45 4.77 3.22 -0.03
CA LEU A 45 3.45 2.98 0.56
C LEU A 45 2.98 1.53 0.34
N THR A 46 3.21 0.99 -0.85
CA THR A 46 2.86 -0.40 -1.18
C THR A 46 3.69 -1.38 -0.36
N THR A 47 5.01 -1.17 -0.27
CA THR A 47 5.91 -1.99 0.54
C THR A 47 5.53 -1.96 2.03
N ALA A 48 5.23 -0.77 2.57
CA ALA A 48 4.78 -0.63 3.95
C ALA A 48 3.47 -1.38 4.20
N SER A 49 2.52 -1.30 3.27
CA SER A 49 1.25 -2.02 3.33
C SER A 49 1.45 -3.54 3.36
N THR A 50 2.33 -4.07 2.50
CA THR A 50 2.67 -5.50 2.46
C THR A 50 3.35 -5.95 3.76
N LEU A 51 4.25 -5.13 4.32
CA LEU A 51 4.89 -5.41 5.61
C LEU A 51 3.87 -5.49 6.75
N ILE A 52 2.91 -4.57 6.80
CA ILE A 52 1.84 -4.58 7.81
C ILE A 52 1.01 -5.86 7.69
N ILE A 53 0.58 -6.23 6.48
CA ILE A 53 -0.16 -7.49 6.25
C ILE A 53 0.67 -8.69 6.69
N PHE A 54 1.95 -8.72 6.32
CA PHE A 54 2.84 -9.84 6.62
C PHE A 54 3.02 -10.04 8.13
N ILE A 55 3.35 -8.97 8.87
CA ILE A 55 3.51 -9.00 10.33
C ILE A 55 2.19 -9.40 10.99
N PHE A 56 1.07 -8.82 10.56
CA PHE A 56 -0.23 -9.15 11.12
C PHE A 56 -0.61 -10.62 10.88
N SER A 57 -0.34 -11.15 9.69
CA SER A 57 -0.59 -12.55 9.33
C SER A 57 0.27 -13.51 10.14
N LEU A 58 1.54 -13.16 10.40
CA LEU A 58 2.40 -13.93 11.30
C LEU A 58 1.83 -13.96 12.72
N ILE A 59 1.48 -12.79 13.28
CA ILE A 59 0.90 -12.72 14.62
C ILE A 59 -0.38 -13.57 14.72
N GLN A 60 -1.25 -13.52 13.71
CA GLN A 60 -2.45 -14.35 13.68
C GLN A 60 -2.17 -15.85 13.55
N SER A 61 -1.12 -16.24 12.84
CA SER A 61 -0.72 -17.65 12.71
C SER A 61 -0.10 -18.22 13.98
N LEU A 62 0.49 -17.37 14.83
CA LEU A 62 1.13 -17.75 16.09
C LEU A 62 0.16 -17.72 17.29
N SER A 63 -1.02 -17.12 17.12
CA SER A 63 -2.09 -17.03 18.14
C SER A 63 -3.14 -18.13 17.98
#